data_AF-A0AAU5KPG6-F1
#
_entry.id   AF-A0AAU5KPG6-F1
#
_cell.length_a   1.000
_cell.length_b   1.000
_cell.length_c   1.000
_cell.angle_alpha   90.00
_cell.angle_beta   90.00
_cell.angle_gamma   90.00
#
_symmetry.space_group_name_H-M   'P 1'
#
loop_
_entity.id
_entity.type
_entity.pdbx_description
1 polymer ?
#
loop_
_entity_poly.entity_id
_entity_poly.type
_entity_poly.pdbx_seq_one_letter_code
_entity_poly.pdbx_strand_id
1 'polypeptide(L)'
;MGHGWEGVVLKLMRGKDYEFTVTGVEQITEHYRRVSCTDGGMLAATGVHPTMWVRLWFDDNGRPHQRAYTLVEPDPATGTFHLEFALHDGCASRWARAARPGDRIQATVQGTGFTLPHPPPGHLLAVGDCASLPAVNSLLAALPGTPAQVWLETQHDTDAELPVGPDDGSCRVRRVARRRGGADLVAEVRSALTAMTPAELADAYLWFTCDTATTRALAQLARKELGLARGQLHALGYWRP
;
A
#
# COMPACT_ATOMS: atom_id res chain seq x y z
N MET A 1 -24.30 -14.85 -2.85
CA MET A 1 -23.65 -15.90 -3.66
C MET A 1 -22.22 -16.07 -3.14
N GLY A 2 -21.77 -17.29 -2.83
CA GLY A 2 -20.53 -17.50 -2.07
C GLY A 2 -19.25 -17.42 -2.93
N HIS A 3 -18.20 -16.77 -2.40
CA HIS A 3 -16.91 -16.52 -3.06
C HIS A 3 -15.99 -17.76 -3.19
N GLY A 4 -16.54 -18.94 -3.50
CA GLY A 4 -15.75 -20.17 -3.69
C GLY A 4 -14.91 -20.60 -2.47
N TRP A 5 -13.87 -21.41 -2.70
CA TRP A 5 -12.98 -21.95 -1.65
C TRP A 5 -12.25 -20.86 -0.85
N GLU A 6 -11.80 -19.80 -1.52
CA GLU A 6 -11.14 -18.66 -0.86
C GLU A 6 -12.08 -17.95 0.12
N GLY A 7 -13.36 -17.77 -0.25
CA GLY A 7 -14.38 -17.23 0.65
C GLY A 7 -14.67 -18.13 1.85
N VAL A 8 -14.62 -19.46 1.68
CA VAL A 8 -14.79 -20.43 2.79
C VAL A 8 -13.62 -20.32 3.78
N VAL A 9 -12.37 -20.22 3.29
CA VAL A 9 -11.19 -20.06 4.14
C VAL A 9 -11.23 -18.74 4.91
N LEU A 10 -11.63 -17.64 4.26
CA LEU A 10 -11.74 -16.33 4.93
C LEU A 10 -12.83 -16.32 6.01
N LYS A 11 -13.97 -16.98 5.78
CA LYS A 11 -15.03 -17.14 6.79
C LYS A 11 -14.59 -17.98 7.97
N LEU A 12 -13.84 -19.06 7.74
CA LEU A 12 -13.22 -19.85 8.81
C LEU A 12 -12.22 -19.02 9.65
N MET A 13 -11.61 -18.00 9.05
CA MET A 13 -10.73 -17.04 9.73
C MET A 13 -11.46 -15.83 10.35
N ARG A 14 -12.79 -15.87 10.46
CA ARG A 14 -13.64 -14.76 10.99
C ARG A 14 -13.55 -13.46 10.18
N GLY A 15 -13.25 -13.53 8.88
CA GLY A 15 -13.37 -12.37 8.00
C GLY A 15 -14.79 -11.81 8.05
N LYS A 16 -14.91 -10.51 8.29
CA LYS A 16 -16.20 -9.81 8.24
C LYS A 16 -16.39 -9.27 6.82
N ASP A 17 -17.53 -9.61 6.24
CA ASP A 17 -17.93 -9.15 4.91
C ASP A 17 -18.69 -7.83 5.02
N TYR A 18 -18.38 -6.89 4.15
CA TYR A 18 -18.99 -5.57 4.03
C TYR A 18 -19.29 -5.28 2.56
N GLU A 19 -20.20 -4.35 2.31
CA GLU A 19 -20.48 -3.83 0.98
C GLU A 19 -20.13 -2.34 0.95
N PHE A 20 -19.26 -1.97 0.02
CA PHE A 20 -18.93 -0.57 -0.22
C PHE A 20 -19.77 -0.03 -1.37
N THR A 21 -20.18 1.23 -1.25
CA THR A 21 -20.90 1.94 -2.32
C THR A 21 -20.05 3.11 -2.80
N VAL A 22 -19.77 3.14 -4.11
CA VAL A 22 -19.04 4.23 -4.76
C VAL A 22 -19.85 5.51 -4.66
N THR A 23 -19.21 6.58 -4.21
CA THR A 23 -19.80 7.93 -4.11
C THR A 23 -19.19 8.91 -5.11
N GLY A 24 -17.98 8.64 -5.61
CA GLY A 24 -17.28 9.50 -6.53
C GLY A 24 -16.12 8.79 -7.20
N VAL A 25 -15.69 9.32 -8.36
CA VAL A 25 -14.52 8.85 -9.08
C VAL A 25 -13.71 10.04 -9.58
N GLU A 26 -12.40 9.93 -9.47
CA GLU A 26 -11.46 10.97 -9.88
C GLU A 26 -10.29 10.31 -10.62
N GLN A 27 -9.98 10.80 -11.82
CA GLN A 27 -8.83 10.38 -12.58
C GLN A 27 -7.65 11.29 -12.22
N ILE A 28 -6.69 10.79 -11.44
CA ILE A 28 -5.55 11.58 -10.94
C ILE A 28 -4.51 11.76 -12.05
N THR A 29 -4.14 10.67 -12.70
CA THR A 29 -3.31 10.65 -13.91
C THR A 29 -3.88 9.65 -14.89
N GLU A 30 -3.35 9.52 -16.11
CA GLU A 30 -3.79 8.48 -17.05
C GLU A 30 -3.73 7.05 -16.45
N HIS A 31 -2.75 6.80 -15.57
CA HIS A 31 -2.47 5.48 -14.99
C HIS A 31 -2.82 5.38 -13.50
N TYR A 32 -3.51 6.38 -12.94
CA TYR A 32 -3.85 6.40 -11.52
C TYR A 32 -5.24 6.97 -11.28
N ARG A 33 -6.09 6.23 -10.55
CA ARG A 33 -7.49 6.59 -10.34
C ARG A 33 -7.90 6.43 -8.89
N ARG A 34 -8.63 7.41 -8.37
CA ARG A 34 -9.23 7.41 -7.03
C ARG A 34 -10.72 7.11 -7.14
N VAL A 35 -11.23 6.27 -6.24
CA VAL A 35 -12.64 5.91 -6.09
C VAL A 35 -13.04 6.19 -4.65
N SER A 36 -14.00 7.11 -4.45
CA SER A 36 -14.55 7.44 -3.14
C SER A 36 -15.68 6.49 -2.79
N CYS A 37 -15.73 6.04 -1.55
CA CYS A 37 -16.67 5.02 -1.09
C CYS A 37 -17.31 5.38 0.26
N THR A 38 -18.51 4.86 0.48
CA THR A 38 -19.02 4.56 1.83
C THR A 38 -18.74 3.11 2.17
N ASP A 39 -18.57 2.80 3.45
CA ASP A 39 -17.95 1.57 3.94
C ASP A 39 -18.93 0.49 4.45
N GLY A 40 -20.23 0.79 4.46
CA GLY A 40 -21.25 -0.12 5.00
C GLY A 40 -21.11 -0.38 6.51
N GLY A 41 -20.51 0.54 7.27
CA GLY A 41 -20.29 0.42 8.72
C GLY A 41 -19.02 -0.32 9.12
N MET A 42 -18.12 -0.59 8.17
CA MET A 42 -16.86 -1.30 8.39
C MET A 42 -15.96 -0.59 9.41
N LEU A 43 -15.65 0.68 9.20
CA LEU A 43 -14.71 1.48 9.98
C LEU A 43 -15.16 1.59 11.43
N ALA A 44 -16.46 1.77 11.68
CA ALA A 44 -17.02 1.76 13.03
C ALA A 44 -16.84 0.40 13.73
N ALA A 45 -16.90 -0.70 12.99
CA ALA A 45 -16.83 -2.06 13.53
C ALA A 45 -15.41 -2.60 13.70
N THR A 46 -14.42 -2.04 12.99
CA THR A 46 -13.03 -2.52 12.98
C THR A 46 -12.01 -1.53 13.54
N GLY A 47 -12.38 -0.24 13.63
CA GLY A 47 -11.43 0.84 13.81
C GLY A 47 -10.55 1.06 12.57
N VAL A 48 -9.56 1.94 12.72
CA VAL A 48 -8.57 2.29 11.70
C VAL A 48 -7.16 2.16 12.24
N HIS A 49 -6.21 1.87 11.35
CA HIS A 49 -4.78 1.91 11.64
C HIS A 49 -4.01 2.29 10.37
N PRO A 50 -2.74 2.72 10.48
CA PRO A 50 -1.92 3.02 9.31
C PRO A 50 -1.81 1.79 8.39
N THR A 51 -1.66 2.04 7.09
CA THR A 51 -1.50 1.02 6.05
C THR A 51 -2.65 0.00 5.98
N MET A 52 -3.82 0.31 6.54
CA MET A 52 -4.97 -0.59 6.55
C MET A 52 -5.45 -0.89 5.13
N TRP A 53 -5.71 -2.15 4.85
CA TRP A 53 -6.16 -2.62 3.55
C TRP A 53 -7.33 -3.59 3.67
N VAL A 54 -8.04 -3.81 2.58
CA VAL A 54 -9.24 -4.67 2.52
C VAL A 54 -9.18 -5.55 1.28
N ARG A 55 -9.82 -6.72 1.32
CA ARG A 55 -9.95 -7.61 0.17
C ARG A 55 -11.21 -7.26 -0.58
N LEU A 56 -11.09 -6.65 -1.74
CA LEU A 56 -12.21 -6.37 -2.64
C LEU A 56 -12.44 -7.56 -3.57
N TRP A 57 -13.70 -7.92 -3.79
CA TRP A 57 -14.09 -9.01 -4.67
C TRP A 57 -14.58 -8.50 -6.02
N PHE A 58 -13.78 -8.73 -7.05
CA PHE A 58 -14.07 -8.35 -8.43
C PHE A 58 -14.67 -9.52 -9.19
N ASP A 59 -15.49 -9.22 -10.21
CA ASP A 59 -15.86 -10.21 -11.22
C ASP A 59 -14.76 -10.32 -12.29
N ASP A 60 -14.33 -11.55 -12.56
CA ASP A 60 -13.45 -11.88 -13.67
C ASP A 60 -14.11 -12.97 -14.53
N ASN A 61 -14.92 -12.53 -15.50
CA ASN A 61 -15.68 -13.40 -16.41
C ASN A 61 -16.61 -14.37 -15.66
N GLY A 62 -17.41 -13.83 -14.72
CA GLY A 62 -18.35 -14.60 -13.91
C GLY A 62 -17.72 -15.35 -12.73
N ARG A 63 -16.41 -15.16 -12.48
CA ARG A 63 -15.70 -15.78 -11.35
C ARG A 63 -15.26 -14.71 -10.35
N PRO A 64 -15.52 -14.90 -9.04
CA PRO A 64 -15.07 -13.97 -8.02
C PRO A 64 -13.55 -14.02 -7.89
N HIS A 65 -12.93 -12.85 -7.82
CA HIS A 65 -11.49 -12.73 -7.75
C HIS A 65 -11.10 -11.58 -6.82
N GLN A 66 -10.38 -11.90 -5.75
CA GLN A 66 -10.05 -10.93 -4.72
C GLN A 66 -8.76 -10.16 -5.01
N ARG A 67 -8.72 -8.88 -4.65
CA ARG A 67 -7.49 -8.07 -4.59
C ARG A 67 -7.48 -7.20 -3.35
N ALA A 68 -6.29 -7.03 -2.77
CA ALA A 68 -6.09 -6.17 -1.61
C ALA A 68 -5.93 -4.70 -2.06
N TYR A 69 -6.61 -3.79 -1.38
CA TYR A 69 -6.47 -2.34 -1.58
C TYR A 69 -6.37 -1.63 -0.24
N THR A 70 -5.44 -0.69 -0.15
CA THR A 70 -5.26 0.17 1.03
C THR A 70 -6.38 1.21 1.09
N LEU A 71 -6.85 1.51 2.30
CA LEU A 71 -7.77 2.62 2.55
C LEU A 71 -7.00 3.94 2.56
N VAL A 72 -7.50 4.92 1.82
CA VAL A 72 -6.99 6.29 1.80
C VAL A 72 -7.96 7.17 2.58
N GLU A 73 -7.42 7.95 3.52
CA GLU A 73 -8.18 8.90 4.36
C GLU A 73 -9.47 8.31 4.97
N PRO A 74 -9.41 7.15 5.67
CA PRO A 74 -10.60 6.58 6.27
C PRO A 74 -11.12 7.45 7.41
N ASP A 75 -12.40 7.82 7.35
CA ASP A 75 -13.13 8.56 8.38
C ASP A 75 -14.21 7.68 9.03
N PRO A 76 -13.96 7.14 10.24
CA PRO A 76 -14.94 6.34 10.96
C PRO A 76 -16.21 7.08 11.37
N ALA A 77 -16.18 8.42 11.48
CA ALA A 77 -17.34 9.20 11.88
C ALA A 77 -18.40 9.27 10.77
N THR A 78 -17.94 9.33 9.52
CA THR A 78 -18.81 9.38 8.34
C THR A 78 -18.92 8.05 7.59
N GLY A 79 -18.06 7.07 7.91
CA GLY A 79 -17.99 5.79 7.20
C GLY A 79 -17.50 5.96 5.76
N THR A 80 -16.63 6.95 5.52
CA THR A 80 -16.11 7.27 4.18
C THR A 80 -14.61 7.05 4.08
N PHE A 81 -14.14 6.76 2.88
CA PHE A 81 -12.72 6.58 2.55
C PHE A 81 -12.56 6.59 1.02
N HIS A 82 -11.30 6.54 0.57
CA HIS A 82 -10.97 6.35 -0.84
C HIS A 82 -10.18 5.06 -1.08
N LEU A 83 -10.30 4.56 -2.30
CA LEU A 83 -9.47 3.50 -2.87
C LEU A 83 -8.70 4.09 -4.04
N GLU A 84 -7.41 3.80 -4.12
CA GLU A 84 -6.58 4.25 -5.24
C GLU A 84 -6.06 3.06 -6.05
N PHE A 85 -6.15 3.19 -7.37
CA PHE A 85 -5.86 2.14 -8.33
C PHE A 85 -4.73 2.61 -9.24
N ALA A 86 -3.56 1.98 -9.12
CA ALA A 86 -2.55 1.97 -10.18
C ALA A 86 -3.12 1.14 -11.35
N LEU A 87 -3.47 1.80 -12.45
CA LEU A 87 -4.18 1.20 -13.56
C LEU A 87 -3.24 0.38 -14.45
N HIS A 88 -3.54 -0.90 -14.56
CA HIS A 88 -2.85 -1.86 -15.42
C HIS A 88 -3.87 -2.85 -16.05
N ASP A 89 -3.42 -3.90 -16.72
CA ASP A 89 -4.33 -4.94 -17.21
C ASP A 89 -4.82 -5.86 -16.09
N GLY A 90 -6.14 -5.97 -15.91
CA GLY A 90 -6.73 -6.85 -14.91
C GLY A 90 -8.16 -6.47 -14.51
N CYS A 91 -8.88 -7.38 -13.85
CA CYS A 91 -10.28 -7.18 -13.48
C CYS A 91 -10.49 -5.97 -12.55
N ALA A 92 -9.57 -5.73 -11.62
CA ALA A 92 -9.68 -4.60 -10.70
C ALA A 92 -9.53 -3.24 -11.40
N SER A 93 -8.56 -3.10 -12.31
CA SER A 93 -8.40 -1.90 -13.14
C SER A 93 -9.57 -1.71 -14.11
N ARG A 94 -10.10 -2.80 -14.70
CA ARG A 94 -11.31 -2.72 -15.55
C ARG A 94 -12.51 -2.23 -14.76
N TRP A 95 -12.71 -2.76 -13.55
CA TRP A 95 -13.75 -2.29 -12.64
C TRP A 95 -13.56 -0.81 -12.28
N ALA A 96 -12.34 -0.41 -11.87
CA ALA A 96 -12.06 0.97 -11.48
C ALA A 96 -12.31 1.97 -12.62
N ARG A 97 -11.93 1.63 -13.86
CA ARG A 97 -12.21 2.45 -15.05
C ARG A 97 -13.71 2.58 -15.33
N ALA A 98 -14.49 1.54 -15.07
CA ALA A 98 -15.93 1.51 -15.30
C ALA A 98 -16.76 2.11 -14.15
N ALA A 99 -16.17 2.22 -12.95
CA ALA A 99 -16.86 2.60 -11.72
C ALA A 99 -17.56 3.97 -11.83
N ARG A 100 -18.77 4.02 -11.28
CA ARG A 100 -19.64 5.20 -11.20
C ARG A 100 -20.29 5.29 -9.82
N PRO A 101 -20.68 6.50 -9.36
CA PRO A 101 -21.47 6.64 -8.15
C PRO A 101 -22.70 5.72 -8.15
N GLY A 102 -22.92 5.01 -7.05
CA GLY A 102 -23.97 4.00 -6.90
C GLY A 102 -23.50 2.56 -7.14
N ASP A 103 -22.36 2.34 -7.81
CA ASP A 103 -21.79 1.00 -7.95
C ASP A 103 -21.40 0.42 -6.60
N ARG A 104 -21.50 -0.91 -6.47
CA ARG A 104 -21.23 -1.65 -5.23
C ARG A 104 -20.11 -2.64 -5.43
N ILE A 105 -19.33 -2.85 -4.37
CA ILE A 105 -18.29 -3.88 -4.34
C ILE A 105 -18.25 -4.55 -2.97
N GLN A 106 -18.14 -5.88 -2.97
CA GLN A 106 -18.01 -6.66 -1.75
C GLN A 106 -16.57 -6.57 -1.23
N ALA A 107 -16.44 -6.47 0.08
CA ALA A 107 -15.16 -6.36 0.77
C ALA A 107 -15.08 -7.31 1.97
N THR A 108 -13.90 -7.85 2.23
CA THR A 108 -13.61 -8.63 3.43
C THR A 108 -12.43 -8.02 4.18
N VAL A 109 -12.60 -7.75 5.48
CA VAL A 109 -11.53 -7.25 6.35
C VAL A 109 -10.91 -8.40 7.12
N GLN A 110 -9.63 -8.68 6.86
CA GLN A 110 -8.91 -9.75 7.54
C GLN A 110 -7.39 -9.62 7.34
N GLY A 111 -6.62 -9.82 8.41
CA GLY A 111 -5.15 -9.86 8.35
C GLY A 111 -4.47 -8.51 8.09
N THR A 112 -5.18 -7.41 8.35
CA THR A 112 -4.76 -6.06 7.98
C THR A 112 -3.84 -5.42 9.02
N GLY A 113 -3.89 -5.91 10.27
CA GLY A 113 -3.32 -5.25 11.43
C GLY A 113 -1.86 -4.85 11.26
N PHE A 114 -1.58 -3.60 11.62
CA PHE A 114 -0.26 -3.01 11.61
C PHE A 114 -0.01 -2.29 12.94
N THR A 115 1.22 -2.36 13.43
CA THR A 115 1.65 -1.68 14.66
C THR A 115 2.90 -0.89 14.35
N LEU A 116 2.85 0.41 14.66
CA LEU A 116 4.00 1.28 14.52
C LEU A 116 5.14 0.83 15.46
N PRO A 117 6.40 1.08 15.08
CA PRO A 117 7.51 0.90 16.00
C PRO A 117 7.31 1.71 17.29
N HIS A 118 7.66 1.12 18.43
CA HIS A 118 7.71 1.79 19.71
C HIS A 118 9.04 1.49 20.41
N PRO A 119 9.84 2.51 20.77
CA PRO A 119 9.62 3.95 20.53
C PRO A 119 9.60 4.29 19.02
N PRO A 120 9.11 5.49 18.62
CA PRO A 120 9.22 5.95 17.24
C PRO A 120 10.67 5.92 16.76
N PRO A 121 10.93 5.56 15.49
CA PRO A 121 12.28 5.51 14.96
C PRO A 121 12.82 6.92 14.74
N GLY A 122 14.14 7.10 14.76
CA GLY A 122 14.76 8.37 14.37
C GLY A 122 14.58 8.69 12.89
N HIS A 123 14.49 7.67 12.02
CA HIS A 123 14.25 7.83 10.59
C HIS A 123 13.36 6.74 9.99
N LEU A 124 12.52 7.10 9.02
CA LEU A 124 11.74 6.17 8.19
C LEU A 124 12.39 6.02 6.82
N LEU A 125 12.71 4.78 6.42
CA LEU A 125 13.25 4.44 5.10
C LEU A 125 12.23 3.60 4.35
N ALA A 126 11.40 4.22 3.52
CA ALA A 126 10.32 3.57 2.81
C ALA A 126 10.68 3.32 1.34
N VAL A 127 10.35 2.13 0.84
CA VAL A 127 10.49 1.76 -0.57
C VAL A 127 9.15 1.24 -1.06
N GLY A 128 8.61 1.90 -2.08
CA GLY A 128 7.29 1.59 -2.63
C GLY A 128 7.22 1.84 -4.13
N ASP A 129 6.03 1.68 -4.66
CA ASP A 129 5.63 1.94 -6.05
C ASP A 129 4.19 2.48 -6.06
N CYS A 130 3.63 2.75 -7.23
CA CYS A 130 2.26 3.30 -7.32
C CYS A 130 1.20 2.42 -6.66
N ALA A 131 1.37 1.08 -6.63
CA ALA A 131 0.43 0.17 -5.99
C ALA A 131 0.47 0.26 -4.45
N SER A 132 1.62 0.60 -3.88
CA SER A 132 1.81 0.76 -2.44
C SER A 132 1.77 2.19 -1.93
N LEU A 133 1.75 3.18 -2.84
CA LEU A 133 1.71 4.61 -2.51
C LEU A 133 0.64 4.98 -1.45
N PRO A 134 -0.61 4.48 -1.49
CA PRO A 134 -1.61 4.74 -0.46
C PRO A 134 -1.14 4.37 0.95
N ALA A 135 -0.44 3.24 1.08
CA ALA A 135 0.07 2.74 2.35
C ALA A 135 1.32 3.52 2.79
N VAL A 136 2.19 3.90 1.85
CA VAL A 136 3.32 4.82 2.14
C VAL A 136 2.79 6.14 2.71
N ASN A 137 1.81 6.76 2.07
CA ASN A 137 1.22 8.02 2.52
C ASN A 137 0.54 7.89 3.88
N SER A 138 -0.21 6.80 4.10
CA SER A 138 -0.80 6.48 5.40
C SER A 138 0.24 6.30 6.50
N LEU A 139 1.38 5.66 6.20
CA LEU A 139 2.47 5.49 7.15
C LEU A 139 3.17 6.82 7.50
N LEU A 140 3.42 7.66 6.50
CA LEU A 140 3.99 9.00 6.68
C LEU A 140 3.10 9.88 7.56
N ALA A 141 1.79 9.89 7.29
CA ALA A 141 0.82 10.63 8.10
C ALA A 141 0.76 10.15 9.57
N ALA A 142 1.08 8.87 9.82
CA ALA A 142 1.10 8.29 11.14
C ALA A 142 2.42 8.56 11.92
N LEU A 143 3.43 9.12 11.25
CA LEU A 143 4.75 9.44 11.81
C LEU A 143 5.15 10.90 11.49
N PRO A 144 4.33 11.91 11.83
CA PRO A 144 4.53 13.30 11.35
C PRO A 144 5.80 13.99 11.88
N GLY A 145 6.43 13.45 12.93
CA GLY A 145 7.69 13.97 13.48
C GLY A 145 8.93 13.20 13.06
N THR A 146 8.79 12.16 12.23
CA THR A 146 9.88 11.27 11.85
C THR A 146 10.37 11.65 10.46
N PRO A 147 11.63 12.11 10.30
CA PRO A 147 12.21 12.36 8.99
C PRO A 147 12.18 11.09 8.13
N ALA A 148 11.71 11.23 6.89
CA ALA A 148 11.52 10.11 5.98
C ALA A 148 12.34 10.26 4.69
N GLN A 149 12.87 9.14 4.21
CA GLN A 149 13.35 8.98 2.85
C GLN A 149 12.48 7.93 2.16
N VAL A 150 11.82 8.32 1.07
CA VAL A 150 11.00 7.45 0.24
C VAL A 150 11.72 7.21 -1.07
N TRP A 151 11.90 5.94 -1.45
CA TRP A 151 12.19 5.57 -2.84
C TRP A 151 10.90 5.07 -3.48
N LEU A 152 10.35 5.85 -4.41
CA LEU A 152 9.13 5.49 -5.13
C LEU A 152 9.50 5.05 -6.54
N GLU A 153 9.20 3.80 -6.86
CA GLU A 153 9.35 3.29 -8.22
C GLU A 153 8.19 3.75 -9.11
N THR A 154 8.52 4.35 -10.25
CA THR A 154 7.55 4.84 -11.25
C THR A 154 7.50 3.90 -12.45
N GLN A 155 6.30 3.55 -12.92
CA GLN A 155 6.11 2.75 -14.13
C GLN A 155 5.85 3.62 -15.36
N HIS A 156 5.17 4.74 -15.16
CA HIS A 156 4.82 5.70 -16.21
C HIS A 156 5.38 7.09 -15.87
N ASP A 157 5.58 7.93 -16.89
CA ASP A 157 6.09 9.30 -16.68
C ASP A 157 5.13 10.12 -15.81
N THR A 158 3.83 9.89 -15.95
CA THR A 158 2.78 10.54 -15.14
C THR A 158 2.87 10.21 -13.65
N ASP A 159 3.52 9.11 -13.27
CA ASP A 159 3.68 8.75 -11.85
C ASP A 159 4.60 9.75 -11.12
N ALA A 160 5.36 10.56 -11.85
CA ALA A 160 6.15 11.64 -11.29
C ALA A 160 5.31 12.71 -10.60
N GLU A 161 4.04 12.85 -10.99
CA GLU A 161 3.10 13.85 -10.48
C GLU A 161 2.35 13.38 -9.23
N LEU A 162 2.43 12.08 -8.89
CA LEU A 162 1.70 11.53 -7.75
C LEU A 162 2.20 12.11 -6.42
N PRO A 163 1.30 12.57 -5.53
CA PRO A 163 1.68 13.17 -4.26
C PRO A 163 2.20 12.09 -3.28
N VAL A 164 3.33 12.39 -2.63
CA VAL A 164 3.99 11.51 -1.65
C VAL A 164 4.22 12.29 -0.36
N GLY A 165 3.62 11.82 0.73
CA GLY A 165 3.76 12.41 2.06
C GLY A 165 3.14 13.81 2.21
N PRO A 166 3.27 14.40 3.40
CA PRO A 166 2.93 15.80 3.62
C PRO A 166 3.95 16.73 2.95
N ASP A 167 3.48 17.87 2.44
CA ASP A 167 4.32 18.92 1.85
C ASP A 167 4.86 19.89 2.94
N ASP A 168 5.57 19.33 3.92
CA ASP A 168 6.12 20.07 5.08
C ASP A 168 7.65 19.95 5.22
N GLY A 169 8.30 19.28 4.26
CA GLY A 169 9.76 19.08 4.23
C GLY A 169 10.29 17.94 5.11
N SER A 170 9.43 17.23 5.85
CA SER A 170 9.81 16.05 6.64
C SER A 170 10.15 14.82 5.78
N CYS A 171 9.68 14.79 4.53
CA CYS A 171 9.81 13.67 3.61
C CYS A 171 10.66 14.02 2.38
N ARG A 172 11.76 13.30 2.16
CA ARG A 172 12.54 13.34 0.92
C ARG A 172 12.09 12.21 0.01
N VAL A 173 11.75 12.54 -1.23
CA VAL A 173 11.25 11.57 -2.22
C VAL A 173 12.23 11.42 -3.36
N ARG A 174 12.71 10.20 -3.56
CA ARG A 174 13.54 9.78 -4.69
C ARG A 174 12.70 8.92 -5.62
N ARG A 175 12.36 9.44 -6.80
CA ARG A 175 11.64 8.67 -7.82
C ARG A 175 12.63 7.90 -8.68
N VAL A 176 12.35 6.63 -8.92
CA VAL A 176 13.20 5.73 -9.72
C VAL A 176 12.35 5.06 -10.79
N ALA A 177 12.65 5.30 -12.07
CA ALA A 177 11.92 4.65 -13.15
C ALA A 177 12.15 3.13 -13.12
N ARG A 178 11.07 2.36 -13.26
CA ARG A 178 11.13 0.89 -13.30
C ARG A 178 11.91 0.45 -14.54
N ARG A 179 13.09 -0.09 -14.31
CA ARG A 179 13.99 -0.62 -15.34
C ARG A 179 14.55 -1.95 -14.89
N ARG A 180 14.87 -2.81 -15.87
CA ARG A 180 15.45 -4.14 -15.63
C ARG A 180 14.67 -4.94 -14.56
N GLY A 181 13.34 -4.84 -14.59
CA GLY A 181 12.45 -5.53 -13.64
C GLY A 181 12.61 -5.09 -12.18
N GLY A 182 13.02 -3.85 -11.92
CA GLY A 182 13.21 -3.29 -10.57
C GLY A 182 14.65 -3.33 -10.05
N ALA A 183 15.59 -3.86 -10.84
CA ALA A 183 17.00 -3.94 -10.43
C ALA A 183 17.63 -2.56 -10.17
N ASP A 184 17.18 -1.51 -10.86
CA ASP A 184 17.66 -0.13 -10.67
C ASP A 184 17.26 0.39 -9.28
N LEU A 185 16.01 0.18 -8.88
CA LEU A 185 15.54 0.52 -7.54
C LEU A 185 16.33 -0.23 -6.46
N VAL A 186 16.54 -1.54 -6.66
CA VAL A 186 17.32 -2.35 -5.73
C VAL A 186 18.76 -1.83 -5.60
N ALA A 187 19.41 -1.45 -6.70
CA ALA A 187 20.76 -0.92 -6.70
C ALA A 187 20.84 0.46 -6.00
N GLU A 188 19.89 1.35 -6.28
CA GLU A 188 19.81 2.67 -5.66
C GLU A 188 19.65 2.57 -4.13
N VAL A 189 18.66 1.78 -3.69
CA VAL A 189 18.40 1.57 -2.25
C VAL A 189 19.58 0.86 -1.59
N ARG A 190 20.19 -0.13 -2.24
CA ARG A 190 21.39 -0.79 -1.74
C ARG A 190 22.50 0.20 -1.49
N SER A 191 22.83 1.02 -2.49
CA SER A 191 23.87 2.04 -2.40
C SER A 191 23.63 2.95 -1.19
N ALA A 192 22.40 3.47 -1.05
CA ALA A 192 22.03 4.33 0.06
C ALA A 192 22.16 3.66 1.43
N LEU A 193 21.62 2.45 1.60
CA LEU A 193 21.67 1.74 2.88
C LEU A 193 23.10 1.34 3.27
N THR A 194 23.94 0.93 2.31
CA THR A 194 25.34 0.56 2.60
C THR A 194 26.24 1.75 2.91
N ALA A 195 25.82 2.96 2.55
CA ALA A 195 26.54 4.20 2.88
C ALA A 195 26.22 4.73 4.29
N MET A 196 25.16 4.22 4.94
CA MET A 196 24.78 4.61 6.29
C MET A 196 25.71 4.01 7.33
N THR A 197 25.94 4.75 8.41
CA THR A 197 26.64 4.24 9.59
C THR A 197 25.80 3.20 10.33
N PRO A 198 26.43 2.31 11.14
CA PRO A 198 25.68 1.37 11.97
C PRO A 198 24.70 2.03 12.94
N ALA A 199 25.03 3.22 13.44
CA ALA A 199 24.16 3.97 14.36
C ALA A 199 22.89 4.48 13.64
N GLU A 200 23.02 5.04 12.45
CA GLU A 200 21.87 5.48 11.65
C GLU A 200 20.98 4.31 11.25
N LEU A 201 21.57 3.16 10.89
CA LEU A 201 20.80 1.94 10.58
C LEU A 201 20.09 1.36 11.80
N ALA A 202 20.70 1.44 12.98
CA ALA A 202 20.08 0.98 14.23
C ALA A 202 18.84 1.82 14.62
N ASP A 203 18.82 3.09 14.25
CA ASP A 203 17.74 4.03 14.55
C ASP A 203 16.67 4.12 13.43
N ALA A 204 16.92 3.45 12.30
CA ALA A 204 16.00 3.45 11.17
C ALA A 204 14.91 2.38 11.28
N TYR A 205 13.72 2.71 10.80
CA TYR A 205 12.67 1.75 10.46
C TYR A 205 12.53 1.63 8.94
N LEU A 206 12.64 0.41 8.44
CA LEU A 206 12.59 0.10 7.01
C LEU A 206 11.22 -0.45 6.64
N TRP A 207 10.63 0.08 5.57
CA TRP A 207 9.31 -0.32 5.11
C TRP A 207 9.31 -0.57 3.60
N PHE A 208 9.30 -1.83 3.17
CA PHE A 208 9.48 -2.26 1.77
C PHE A 208 8.23 -2.93 1.20
N THR A 209 7.60 -2.32 0.20
CA THR A 209 6.29 -2.77 -0.30
C THR A 209 6.07 -2.65 -1.81
N CYS A 210 7.09 -2.90 -2.63
CA CYS A 210 6.93 -2.95 -4.09
C CYS A 210 6.37 -4.33 -4.53
N ASP A 211 6.74 -4.75 -5.74
CA ASP A 211 6.56 -6.12 -6.20
C ASP A 211 7.31 -7.15 -5.33
N THR A 212 6.87 -8.41 -5.39
CA THR A 212 7.44 -9.51 -4.59
C THR A 212 8.94 -9.77 -4.80
N ALA A 213 9.46 -9.59 -6.02
CA ALA A 213 10.87 -9.86 -6.32
C ALA A 213 11.77 -8.76 -5.75
N THR A 214 11.41 -7.50 -6.01
CA THR A 214 12.10 -6.30 -5.49
C THR A 214 12.08 -6.28 -3.97
N THR A 215 10.90 -6.49 -3.37
CA THR A 215 10.75 -6.52 -1.91
C THR A 215 11.58 -7.62 -1.26
N ARG A 216 11.61 -8.82 -1.87
CA ARG A 216 12.43 -9.94 -1.37
C ARG A 216 13.92 -9.63 -1.43
N ALA A 217 14.39 -9.02 -2.52
CA ALA A 217 15.79 -8.66 -2.68
C ALA A 217 16.25 -7.65 -1.62
N LEU A 218 15.46 -6.60 -1.39
CA LEU A 218 15.74 -5.59 -0.36
C LEU A 218 15.65 -6.16 1.06
N ALA A 219 14.65 -7.01 1.33
CA ALA A 219 14.54 -7.67 2.63
C ALA A 219 15.71 -8.64 2.89
N GLN A 220 16.25 -9.28 1.85
CA GLN A 220 17.45 -10.11 1.95
C GLN A 220 18.68 -9.27 2.29
N LEU A 221 18.89 -8.14 1.60
CA LEU A 221 19.95 -7.17 1.90
C LEU A 221 19.88 -6.73 3.37
N ALA A 222 18.72 -6.21 3.79
CA ALA A 222 18.51 -5.70 5.14
C ALA A 222 18.80 -6.74 6.24
N ARG A 223 18.34 -7.99 6.06
CA ARG A 223 18.48 -9.03 7.10
C ARG A 223 19.82 -9.75 7.06
N LYS A 224 20.33 -10.10 5.87
CA LYS A 224 21.49 -10.98 5.73
C LYS A 224 22.81 -10.23 5.62
N GLU A 225 22.79 -9.06 4.99
CA GLU A 225 24.01 -8.29 4.74
C GLU A 225 24.16 -7.16 5.76
N LEU A 226 23.06 -6.45 6.10
CA LEU A 226 23.09 -5.34 7.07
C LEU A 226 22.76 -5.77 8.52
N GLY A 227 22.28 -7.01 8.72
CA GLY A 227 22.04 -7.57 10.05
C GLY A 227 20.91 -6.92 10.86
N LEU A 228 19.95 -6.26 10.20
CA LEU A 228 18.85 -5.56 10.88
C LEU A 228 17.91 -6.52 11.61
N ALA A 229 17.45 -6.09 12.80
CA ALA A 229 16.52 -6.88 13.60
C ALA A 229 15.15 -6.96 12.94
N ARG A 230 14.41 -8.06 13.20
CA ARG A 230 13.08 -8.29 12.61
C ARG A 230 12.08 -7.16 12.90
N GLY A 231 12.18 -6.52 14.08
CA GLY A 231 11.32 -5.41 14.46
C GLY A 231 11.57 -4.10 13.71
N GLN A 232 12.74 -3.96 13.07
CA GLN A 232 13.13 -2.75 12.32
C GLN A 232 12.69 -2.81 10.85
N LEU A 233 12.11 -3.93 10.39
CA LEU A 233 11.81 -4.15 8.98
C LEU A 233 10.40 -4.68 8.78
N HIS A 234 9.58 -3.90 8.09
CA HIS A 234 8.38 -4.38 7.43
C HIS A 234 8.68 -4.64 5.94
N ALA A 235 8.38 -5.85 5.46
CA ALA A 235 8.57 -6.21 4.05
C ALA A 235 7.40 -7.07 3.58
N LEU A 236 6.63 -6.56 2.62
CA LEU A 236 5.44 -7.20 2.08
C LEU A 236 5.32 -6.92 0.57
N GLY A 237 5.40 -7.93 -0.29
CA GLY A 237 5.22 -7.73 -1.73
C GLY A 237 3.75 -7.51 -2.08
N TYR A 238 3.41 -6.37 -2.68
CA TYR A 238 2.03 -5.97 -2.96
C TYR A 238 1.46 -6.63 -4.22
N TRP A 239 2.32 -6.92 -5.19
CA TRP A 239 1.94 -7.57 -6.43
C TRP A 239 3.06 -8.47 -6.95
N ARG A 240 2.73 -9.32 -7.92
CA ARG A 240 3.68 -10.18 -8.62
C ARG A 240 3.80 -9.69 -10.07
N PRO A 241 5.02 -9.45 -10.57
CA PRO A 241 5.24 -9.10 -11.97
C PRO A 241 5.03 -10.29 -12.90
#